data_AF-A0A5K1EBL7-F1
#
_entry.id   AF-A0A5K1EBL7-F1
#
_cell.length_a   1.000
_cell.length_b   1.000
_cell.length_c   1.000
_cell.angle_alpha   90.00
_cell.angle_beta   90.00
_cell.angle_gamma   90.00
#
_symmetry.space_group_name_H-M   'P 1'
#
loop_
_entity.id
_entity.type
_entity.pdbx_description
1 polymer ?
#
loop_
_entity_poly.entity_id
_entity_poly.type
_entity_poly.pdbx_seq_one_letter_code
_entity_poly.pdbx_strand_id
1 'polypeptide(L)' 'HVLEHGKPHERSAIIKKLAGQIVQMSQQKFASNVVEKCLTFGGPVERQILVNEMLGTTDENEPLQ' A
#
# COMPACT_ATOMS: atom_id res chain seq x y z
N HIS A 1 13.17 -6.27 -9.03
CA HIS A 1 12.18 -6.66 -7.99
C HIS A 1 10.78 -6.75 -8.60
N VAL A 2 9.90 -7.61 -8.08
CA VAL A 2 8.56 -7.93 -8.64
C VAL A 2 7.68 -6.68 -8.84
N LEU A 3 7.79 -5.66 -7.99
CA LEU A 3 7.04 -4.40 -8.16
C LEU A 3 7.46 -3.58 -9.39
N GLU A 4 8.74 -3.67 -9.79
CA GLU A 4 9.31 -2.90 -10.90
C GLU A 4 9.18 -3.62 -12.25
N HIS A 5 9.41 -4.94 -12.27
CA HIS A 5 9.52 -5.74 -13.50
C HIS A 5 8.54 -6.92 -13.58
N GLY A 6 7.74 -7.15 -12.52
CA GLY A 6 6.78 -8.24 -12.47
C GLY A 6 5.52 -7.96 -13.28
N LYS A 7 4.69 -8.98 -13.46
CA LYS A 7 3.46 -8.84 -14.24
C LYS A 7 2.45 -7.96 -13.49
N PRO A 8 1.55 -7.25 -14.19
CA PRO A 8 0.55 -6.39 -13.56
C PRO A 8 -0.26 -7.09 -12.46
N HIS A 9 -0.68 -8.34 -12.68
CA HIS A 9 -1.44 -9.10 -11.70
C HIS A 9 -0.65 -9.46 -10.44
N GLU A 10 0.66 -9.72 -10.56
CA GLU A 10 1.53 -10.01 -9.41
C GLU A 10 1.69 -8.74 -8.55
N ARG A 11 1.86 -7.59 -9.21
CA ARG A 11 1.95 -6.28 -8.56
C ARG A 11 0.65 -5.94 -7.83
N SER A 12 -0.49 -6.10 -8.50
CA SER A 12 -1.81 -5.91 -7.90
C SER A 12 -2.05 -6.85 -6.73
N ALA A 13 -1.63 -8.12 -6.81
CA ALA A 13 -1.76 -9.08 -5.71
C ALA A 13 -0.94 -8.67 -4.48
N ILE A 14 0.30 -8.19 -4.69
CA ILE A 14 1.13 -7.66 -3.62
C ILE A 14 0.45 -6.43 -2.99
N ILE A 15 0.06 -5.44 -3.78
CA ILE A 15 -0.51 -4.19 -3.25
C ILE A 15 -1.80 -4.45 -2.47
N LYS A 16 -2.68 -5.33 -2.98
CA LYS A 16 -3.89 -5.76 -2.26
C LYS A 16 -3.58 -6.47 -0.93
N LYS A 17 -2.45 -7.18 -0.84
CA LYS A 17 -2.04 -7.84 0.40
C LYS A 17 -1.49 -6.85 1.44
N LEU A 18 -0.95 -5.73 0.99
CA LEU A 18 -0.41 -4.67 1.85
C LEU A 18 -1.49 -3.66 2.28
N ALA A 19 -2.62 -3.59 1.57
CA ALA A 19 -3.76 -2.77 1.93
C ALA A 19 -4.25 -3.11 3.36
N GLY A 20 -4.55 -2.09 4.14
CA GLY A 20 -4.86 -2.16 5.58
C GLY A 20 -3.62 -2.05 6.48
N GLN A 21 -2.41 -2.07 5.93
CA GLN A 21 -1.15 -1.91 6.70
C GLN A 21 -0.24 -0.81 6.14
N ILE A 22 -0.70 -0.04 5.14
CA ILE A 22 0.10 0.95 4.41
C ILE A 22 0.61 2.05 5.35
N VAL A 23 -0.24 2.55 6.25
CA VAL A 23 0.15 3.57 7.23
C VAL A 23 1.25 3.03 8.14
N GLN A 24 1.06 1.84 8.70
CA GLN A 24 2.07 1.21 9.57
C GLN A 24 3.38 0.92 8.83
N MET A 25 3.31 0.38 7.62
CA MET A 25 4.48 0.04 6.81
C MET A 25 5.27 1.28 6.37
N SER A 26 4.58 2.40 6.10
CA SER A 26 5.24 3.66 5.73
C SER A 26 6.16 4.22 6.83
N GLN A 27 5.92 3.85 8.09
CA GLN A 27 6.72 4.29 9.24
C GLN A 27 7.91 3.37 9.54
N GLN A 28 8.00 2.20 8.90
CA GLN A 28 9.07 1.24 9.11
C GLN A 28 10.26 1.51 8.18
N LYS A 29 11.49 1.54 8.73
CA LYS A 29 12.74 1.86 8.01
C LYS A 29 12.92 1.15 6.66
N PHE A 30 12.46 -0.10 6.55
CA PHE A 30 12.63 -0.91 5.34
C PHE A 30 11.34 -1.08 4.54
N ALA A 31 10.18 -1.14 5.20
CA ALA A 31 8.91 -1.36 4.53
C ALA A 31 8.40 -0.09 3.82
N SER A 32 8.84 1.11 4.23
CA SER A 32 8.57 2.36 3.54
C SER A 32 9.00 2.30 2.06
N ASN A 33 10.16 1.70 1.77
CA ASN A 33 10.66 1.52 0.41
C ASN A 33 9.72 0.66 -0.45
N VAL A 34 9.01 -0.28 0.17
CA VAL A 34 8.03 -1.13 -0.52
C VAL A 34 6.79 -0.31 -0.85
N VAL A 35 6.30 0.50 0.11
CA VAL A 35 5.16 1.41 -0.09
C VAL A 35 5.46 2.43 -1.20
N GLU A 36 6.67 3.02 -1.21
CA GLU A 36 7.11 3.93 -2.27
C GLU A 36 7.13 3.26 -3.65
N LYS A 37 7.60 2.02 -3.74
CA LYS A 37 7.54 1.24 -4.98
C LYS A 37 6.11 0.92 -5.39
N CYS A 38 5.23 0.59 -4.46
CA CYS A 38 3.82 0.38 -4.74
C CYS A 38 3.14 1.65 -5.27
N LEU A 39 3.50 2.84 -4.78
CA LEU A 39 2.99 4.12 -5.29
C LEU A 39 3.57 4.49 -6.67
N THR A 40 4.84 4.17 -6.90
CA THR A 40 5.55 4.48 -8.15
C THR A 40 5.12 3.56 -9.29
N PHE A 41 4.95 2.29 -8.99
CA PHE A 41 4.71 1.24 -9.98
C PHE A 41 3.27 0.72 -9.96
N GLY A 42 2.50 0.91 -8.89
CA GLY A 42 1.10 0.49 -8.83
C GLY A 42 0.25 1.07 -9.97
N GLY A 43 -0.77 0.32 -10.36
CA GLY A 43 -1.78 0.83 -11.28
C GLY A 43 -2.60 1.96 -10.65
N PRO A 44 -3.41 2.68 -11.45
CA PRO A 44 -4.22 3.80 -10.96
C PRO A 44 -5.14 3.42 -9.80
N VAL A 45 -5.73 2.22 -9.86
CA VAL A 45 -6.62 1.69 -8.82
C VAL A 45 -5.85 1.39 -7.55
N GLU A 46 -4.72 0.69 -7.67
CA GLU A 46 -3.87 0.36 -6.52
C GLU A 46 -3.33 1.61 -5.83
N ARG A 47 -2.91 2.61 -6.62
CA ARG A 47 -2.45 3.90 -6.09
C ARG A 47 -3.55 4.60 -5.30
N GLN A 48 -4.80 4.57 -5.76
CA GLN A 48 -5.88 5.15 -4.97
C GLN A 48 -6.14 4.42 -3.66
N ILE A 49 -5.99 3.09 -3.63
CA ILE A 49 -6.10 2.34 -2.37
C ILE A 49 -5.03 2.81 -1.37
N LEU A 50 -3.77 2.88 -1.82
CA LEU A 50 -2.64 3.35 -1.01
C LEU A 50 -2.86 4.77 -0.47
N VAL A 51 -3.30 5.69 -1.33
CA VAL A 51 -3.53 7.09 -0.96
C VAL A 51 -4.72 7.23 -0.02
N ASN A 52 -5.83 6.56 -0.29
CA ASN A 52 -7.03 6.61 0.55
C ASN A 52 -6.74 6.14 1.97
N GLU A 53 -5.93 5.09 2.10
CA GLU A 53 -5.51 4.56 3.40
C GLU A 53 -4.58 5.53 4.15
N MET A 54 -3.63 6.16 3.46
CA MET A 54 -2.78 7.20 4.06
C MET A 54 -3.56 8.44 4.52
N LEU A 55 -4.65 8.78 3.83
CA LEU A 55 -5.53 9.89 4.19
C LEU A 55 -6.50 9.55 5.32
N GLY A 56 -6.44 8.32 5.87
CA GLY A 56 -7.30 7.91 6.99
C GLY A 56 -8.77 7.78 6.61
N THR A 57 -9.08 7.51 5.34
CA THR A 57 -10.46 7.16 4.92
C THR A 57 -10.83 5.71 5.23
N THR A 58 -9.95 4.99 5.92
CA THR A 58 -10.24 3.68 6.49
C THR A 58 -10.93 3.87 7.84
N ASP A 59 -12.05 3.17 8.03
CA ASP A 59 -12.92 3.08 9.22
C ASP A 59 -12.22 2.70 10.56
N GLU A 60 -10.90 2.75 10.65
CA GLU A 60 -10.08 2.46 11.84
C GLU A 60 -10.05 3.65 12.82
N ASN A 61 -11.19 4.32 13.00
CA ASN A 61 -11.48 5.09 14.22
C ASN A 61 -12.28 4.17 15.15
N GLU A 62 -11.74 2.99 15.48
CA GLU A 62 -12.27 2.18 16.57
C GLU A 62 -11.67 2.74 17.87
N PRO A 63 -12.44 3.46 18.70
CA PRO A 63 -11.95 3.84 20.02
C PRO A 63 -11.69 2.55 20.78
N LEU A 64 -10.46 2.37 21.25
CA LEU A 64 -10.12 1.35 22.24
C LEU A 64 -11.13 1.47 23.40
N GLN A 65 -12.07 0.53 23.46
CA GLN A 65 -12.96 0.31 24.61
C GLN A 65 -12.18 -0.38 25.73
#